data_AF-A0A3Q8UQ82-F1
#
_entry.id   AF-A0A3Q8UQ82-F1
#
_cell.length_a   1.000
_cell.length_b   1.000
_cell.length_c   1.000
_cell.angle_alpha   90.00
_cell.angle_beta   90.00
_cell.angle_gamma   90.00
#
_symmetry.space_group_name_H-M   'P 1'
#
loop_
_entity.id
_entity.type
_entity.pdbx_description
1 polymer ?
#
loop_
_entity_poly.entity_id
_entity_poly.type
_entity_poly.pdbx_seq_one_letter_code
_entity_poly.pdbx_strand_id
1 'polypeptide(L)'
;MNAPTRAVSALADVILRAQENGRRTPMGIAFAIDAARMVMSPETAADLDRLRRLEATASSDLTRELRVALTECLGDAKPATGALLVQLGGSVRNRLAHDRSTQREDWYCMNLAAFMGERMGPVLRRLLDAEIECARLRGRVAELEQVEAALRALLPTEPCPQEGTPVELAQERAWHAVWELVAEHLGVTLPYSPTTEAGKVTRGDAGGITQANAAPTVEVFRAEYEHEITPMESYTTRAVAREHCETEAREVEPRPCEVFELEWRPDPDDERTEELWVVGTTPGDEERTGYSVTAVAIATEYDREADR
;
A
#
# COMPACT_ATOMS: atom_id res chain seq x y z
N MET A 1 -3.09 -13.81 0.35
CA MET A 1 -2.25 -13.41 -0.80
C MET A 1 -2.84 -12.12 -1.35
N ASN A 2 -2.16 -10.99 -1.15
CA ASN A 2 -2.71 -9.67 -1.43
C ASN A 2 -2.88 -9.48 -2.96
N ALA A 3 -3.87 -8.66 -3.35
CA ALA A 3 -4.18 -8.38 -4.75
C ALA A 3 -2.97 -7.91 -5.61
N PRO A 4 -2.02 -7.10 -5.08
CA PRO A 4 -0.85 -6.65 -5.86
C PRO A 4 0.06 -7.82 -6.25
N THR A 5 0.33 -8.75 -5.33
CA THR A 5 1.18 -9.93 -5.56
C THR A 5 0.61 -10.81 -6.67
N ARG A 6 -0.72 -10.96 -6.71
CA ARG A 6 -1.41 -11.71 -7.79
C ARG A 6 -1.25 -11.01 -9.14
N ALA A 7 -1.32 -9.68 -9.18
CA ALA A 7 -1.12 -8.91 -10.41
C ALA A 7 0.31 -9.03 -10.95
N VAL A 8 1.34 -8.98 -10.09
CA VAL A 8 2.73 -9.17 -10.52
C VAL A 8 2.98 -10.59 -11.04
N SER A 9 2.53 -11.62 -10.32
CA SER A 9 2.70 -13.00 -10.79
C SER A 9 1.94 -13.26 -12.08
N ALA A 10 0.73 -12.70 -12.24
CA ALA A 10 -0.03 -12.78 -13.49
C ALA A 10 0.67 -12.04 -14.64
N LEU A 11 1.29 -10.89 -14.38
CA LEU A 11 2.08 -10.14 -15.36
C LEU A 11 3.30 -10.93 -15.82
N ALA A 12 4.08 -11.47 -14.88
CA ALA A 12 5.23 -12.30 -15.19
C ALA A 12 4.81 -13.52 -16.03
N ASP A 13 3.69 -14.17 -15.69
CA ASP A 13 3.13 -15.30 -16.45
C ASP A 13 2.68 -14.88 -17.87
N VAL A 14 2.05 -13.70 -18.02
CA VAL A 14 1.61 -13.18 -19.32
C VAL A 14 2.82 -12.82 -20.20
N ILE A 15 3.85 -12.19 -19.65
CA ILE A 15 5.09 -11.86 -20.36
C ILE A 15 5.84 -13.13 -20.75
N LEU A 16 6.00 -14.09 -19.84
CA LEU A 16 6.63 -15.40 -20.11
C LEU A 16 5.88 -16.15 -21.20
N ARG A 17 4.55 -16.25 -21.12
CA ARG A 17 3.75 -16.91 -22.16
C ARG A 17 3.79 -16.16 -23.49
N ALA A 18 3.87 -14.82 -23.49
CA ALA A 18 4.01 -14.05 -24.73
C ALA A 18 5.39 -14.29 -25.39
N GLN A 19 6.45 -14.41 -24.59
CA GLN A 19 7.79 -14.76 -25.05
C GLN A 19 7.87 -16.21 -25.57
N GLU A 20 7.35 -17.19 -24.82
CA GLU A 20 7.35 -18.61 -25.19
C GLU A 20 6.59 -18.89 -26.49
N ASN A 21 5.53 -18.11 -26.77
CA ASN A 21 4.72 -18.29 -27.98
C ASN A 21 5.28 -17.56 -29.21
N GLY A 22 6.44 -16.89 -29.12
CA GLY A 22 7.01 -16.10 -30.23
C GLY A 22 6.09 -14.97 -30.69
N ARG A 23 5.11 -14.59 -29.85
CA ARG A 23 4.03 -13.65 -30.18
C ARG A 23 4.21 -12.39 -29.36
N ARG A 24 5.15 -11.55 -29.83
CA ARG A 24 5.10 -10.10 -29.59
C ARG A 24 3.87 -9.60 -30.34
N THR A 25 2.68 -9.69 -29.76
CA THR A 25 1.50 -9.06 -30.36
C THR A 25 1.29 -7.70 -29.70
N PRO A 26 0.75 -6.70 -30.41
CA PRO A 26 0.39 -5.41 -29.82
C PRO A 26 -0.48 -5.56 -28.55
N MET A 27 -1.29 -6.61 -28.49
CA MET A 27 -2.14 -6.94 -27.34
C MET A 27 -1.32 -7.49 -26.16
N GLY A 28 -0.33 -8.35 -26.40
CA GLY A 28 0.60 -8.80 -25.35
C GLY A 28 1.46 -7.66 -24.80
N ILE A 29 1.85 -6.72 -25.66
CA ILE A 29 2.55 -5.49 -25.27
C ILE A 29 1.62 -4.58 -24.43
N ALA A 30 0.38 -4.38 -24.87
CA ALA A 30 -0.59 -3.57 -24.12
C ALA A 30 -0.88 -4.17 -22.73
N PHE A 31 -1.06 -5.49 -22.61
CA PHE A 31 -1.20 -6.15 -21.32
C PHE A 31 0.05 -6.04 -20.45
N ALA A 32 1.24 -6.16 -21.04
CA ALA A 32 2.49 -5.97 -20.33
C ALA A 32 2.66 -4.53 -19.82
N ILE A 33 2.32 -3.53 -20.63
CA ILE A 33 2.33 -2.10 -20.25
C ILE A 33 1.31 -1.82 -19.14
N ASP A 34 0.09 -2.31 -19.29
CA ASP A 34 -1.00 -2.01 -18.35
C ASP A 34 -0.73 -2.63 -16.98
N ALA A 35 -0.21 -3.86 -16.95
CA ALA A 35 0.19 -4.49 -15.71
C ALA A 35 1.54 -3.96 -15.18
N ALA A 36 2.51 -3.56 -16.02
CA ALA A 36 3.69 -2.84 -15.53
C ALA A 36 3.32 -1.48 -14.91
N ARG A 37 2.31 -0.77 -15.46
CA ARG A 37 1.74 0.45 -14.87
C ARG A 37 1.06 0.19 -13.54
N MET A 38 0.40 -0.96 -13.34
CA MET A 38 -0.15 -1.33 -12.04
C MET A 38 0.93 -1.67 -11.01
N VAL A 39 2.01 -2.35 -11.41
CA VAL A 39 3.09 -2.79 -10.50
C VAL A 39 4.09 -1.68 -10.20
N MET A 40 4.25 -0.73 -11.12
CA MET A 40 5.11 0.44 -10.99
C MET A 40 4.29 1.73 -10.99
N SER A 41 3.10 1.69 -10.37
CA SER A 41 2.37 2.93 -10.16
C SER A 41 3.22 3.84 -9.25
N PRO A 42 3.19 5.16 -9.46
CA PRO A 42 3.80 6.10 -8.52
C PRO A 42 3.35 5.85 -7.08
N GLU A 43 2.13 5.33 -6.88
CA GLU A 43 1.65 4.95 -5.55
C GLU A 43 2.40 3.73 -5.00
N THR A 44 2.69 2.70 -5.81
CA THR A 44 3.43 1.51 -5.35
C THR A 44 4.87 1.87 -4.97
N ALA A 45 5.53 2.72 -5.76
CA ALA A 45 6.86 3.24 -5.43
C ALA A 45 6.82 4.14 -4.17
N ALA A 46 5.82 5.02 -4.08
CA ALA A 46 5.60 5.86 -2.91
C ALA A 46 5.28 5.04 -1.66
N ASP A 47 4.55 3.95 -1.79
CA ASP A 47 4.23 3.00 -0.72
C ASP A 47 5.46 2.23 -0.27
N LEU A 48 6.32 1.81 -1.19
CA LEU A 48 7.58 1.15 -0.85
C LEU A 48 8.50 2.11 -0.09
N ASP A 49 8.62 3.36 -0.55
CA ASP A 49 9.35 4.40 0.17
C ASP A 49 8.68 4.81 1.48
N ARG A 50 7.35 4.80 1.54
CA ARG A 50 6.59 5.01 2.79
C ARG A 50 6.86 3.89 3.76
N LEU A 51 6.84 2.62 3.33
CA LEU A 51 7.14 1.46 4.16
C LEU A 51 8.59 1.48 4.64
N ARG A 52 9.56 1.83 3.78
CA ARG A 52 10.96 2.05 4.18
C ARG A 52 11.10 3.15 5.22
N ARG A 53 10.38 4.28 5.04
CA ARG A 53 10.35 5.38 6.01
C ARG A 53 9.66 4.95 7.31
N LEU A 54 8.56 4.21 7.24
CA LEU A 54 7.86 3.68 8.42
C LEU A 54 8.73 2.67 9.14
N GLU A 55 9.47 1.80 8.46
CA GLU A 55 10.45 0.90 9.07
C GLU A 55 11.55 1.70 9.78
N ALA A 56 12.10 2.72 9.13
CA ALA A 56 13.08 3.62 9.73
C ALA A 56 12.53 4.40 10.92
N THR A 57 11.26 4.81 10.87
CA THR A 57 10.60 5.64 11.90
C THR A 57 10.08 4.82 13.07
N ALA A 58 9.55 3.62 12.83
CA ALA A 58 9.19 2.64 13.85
C ALA A 58 10.42 2.16 14.62
N SER A 59 11.60 2.17 13.97
CA SER A 59 12.89 2.01 14.65
C SER A 59 13.31 3.25 15.48
N SER A 60 12.59 4.37 15.36
CA SER A 60 12.96 5.69 15.89
C SER A 60 12.09 6.27 17.00
N ASP A 61 10.99 5.62 17.41
CA ASP A 61 10.05 6.12 18.43
C ASP A 61 10.69 6.46 19.78
N LEU A 62 11.90 5.96 20.05
CA LEU A 62 12.74 6.50 21.11
C LEU A 62 13.48 7.73 20.59
N THR A 63 13.18 8.90 21.18
CA THR A 63 14.00 10.09 20.96
C THR A 63 15.47 9.78 21.23
N ARG A 64 16.37 10.54 20.61
CA ARG A 64 17.80 10.34 20.79
C ARG A 64 18.20 10.40 22.27
N GLU A 65 17.60 11.31 23.01
CA GLU A 65 17.79 11.48 24.45
C GLU A 65 17.32 10.24 25.23
N LEU A 66 16.15 9.69 24.90
CA LEU A 66 15.65 8.47 25.52
C LEU A 66 16.49 7.24 25.19
N ARG A 67 17.05 7.16 23.97
CA ARG A 67 18.00 6.09 23.61
C ARG A 67 19.27 6.18 24.43
N VAL A 68 19.84 7.38 24.58
CA VAL A 68 21.05 7.58 25.40
C VAL A 68 20.76 7.20 26.85
N ALA A 69 19.64 7.66 27.42
CA ALA A 69 19.24 7.32 28.78
C ALA A 69 19.02 5.81 28.98
N LEU A 70 18.37 5.15 28.01
CA LEU A 70 18.20 3.69 28.04
C LEU A 70 19.53 2.96 27.93
N THR A 71 20.43 3.38 27.04
CA THR A 71 21.77 2.78 26.92
C THR A 71 22.57 2.94 28.22
N GLU A 72 22.49 4.10 28.88
CA GLU A 72 23.13 4.33 30.18
C GLU A 72 22.53 3.45 31.28
N CYS A 73 21.20 3.32 31.33
CA CYS A 73 20.50 2.44 32.27
C CYS A 73 20.78 0.95 32.03
N LEU A 74 20.97 0.53 30.78
CA LEU A 74 21.21 -0.87 30.39
C LEU A 74 22.69 -1.26 30.56
N GLY A 75 23.63 -0.32 30.50
CA GLY A 75 25.05 -0.58 30.68
C GLY A 75 25.58 -1.60 29.66
N ASP A 76 26.25 -2.64 30.15
CA ASP A 76 26.80 -3.75 29.36
C ASP A 76 25.84 -4.96 29.26
N ALA A 77 24.55 -4.76 29.54
CA ALA A 77 23.55 -5.81 29.44
C ALA A 77 23.55 -6.45 28.05
N LYS A 78 23.68 -7.78 28.02
CA LYS A 78 23.64 -8.54 26.78
C LYS A 78 22.22 -8.56 26.21
N PRO A 79 22.06 -8.57 24.88
CA PRO A 79 20.76 -8.78 24.25
C PRO A 79 20.06 -10.01 24.82
N ALA A 80 18.76 -9.88 25.10
CA ALA A 80 17.98 -11.02 25.58
C ALA A 80 17.97 -12.12 24.52
N THR A 81 18.29 -13.34 24.91
CA THR A 81 18.18 -14.49 24.04
C THR A 81 16.72 -14.95 23.99
N GLY A 82 16.32 -15.64 22.92
CA GLY A 82 14.98 -16.25 22.85
C GLY A 82 14.69 -17.17 24.06
N ALA A 83 15.71 -17.89 24.55
CA ALA A 83 15.59 -18.72 25.76
C ALA A 83 15.31 -17.90 27.03
N LEU A 84 15.95 -16.73 27.19
CA LEU A 84 15.72 -15.84 28.32
C LEU A 84 14.30 -15.26 28.30
N LEU A 85 13.79 -14.89 27.12
CA LEU A 85 12.42 -14.41 26.94
C LEU A 85 11.39 -15.49 27.29
N VAL A 86 11.62 -16.73 26.84
CA VAL A 86 10.76 -17.88 27.21
C VAL A 86 10.78 -18.14 28.71
N GLN A 87 11.94 -18.07 29.36
CA GLN A 87 12.06 -18.21 30.82
C GLN A 87 11.30 -17.11 31.55
N LEU A 88 11.45 -15.85 31.12
CA LEU A 88 10.74 -14.72 31.69
C LEU A 88 9.21 -14.86 31.53
N GLY A 89 8.73 -15.24 30.35
CA GLY A 89 7.31 -15.54 30.12
C GLY A 89 6.81 -16.68 31.03
N GLY A 90 7.63 -17.71 31.24
CA GLY A 90 7.37 -18.78 32.21
C GLY A 90 7.25 -18.25 33.65
N SER A 91 8.14 -17.37 34.08
CA SER A 91 8.10 -16.72 35.39
C SER A 91 6.84 -15.86 35.57
N VAL A 92 6.44 -15.09 34.54
CA VAL A 92 5.20 -14.30 34.55
C VAL A 92 3.97 -15.22 34.65
N ARG A 93 3.89 -16.27 33.84
CA ARG A 93 2.78 -17.23 33.88
C ARG A 93 2.69 -17.94 35.23
N ASN A 94 3.81 -18.46 35.73
CA ASN A 94 3.86 -19.13 37.03
C ASN A 94 3.39 -18.19 38.14
N ARG A 95 3.74 -16.89 38.06
CA ARG A 95 3.25 -15.89 38.99
C ARG A 95 1.75 -15.63 38.89
N LEU A 96 1.21 -15.53 37.67
CA LEU A 96 -0.23 -15.34 37.47
C LEU A 96 -1.04 -16.54 37.98
N ALA A 97 -0.50 -17.75 37.85
CA ALA A 97 -1.12 -18.99 38.29
C ALA A 97 -0.88 -19.34 39.77
N HIS A 98 -0.01 -18.60 40.47
CA HIS A 98 0.36 -18.91 41.85
C HIS A 98 -0.75 -18.57 42.83
N ASP A 99 -1.13 -19.52 43.68
CA ASP A 99 -2.09 -19.33 44.75
C ASP A 99 -1.50 -18.43 45.85
N ARG A 100 -2.15 -17.27 46.05
CA ARG A 100 -1.71 -16.25 47.00
C ARG A 100 -2.26 -16.47 48.41
N SER A 101 -3.13 -17.47 48.60
CA SER A 101 -3.87 -17.66 49.86
C SER A 101 -3.10 -18.46 50.92
N THR A 102 -2.07 -19.21 50.52
CA THR A 102 -1.45 -20.23 51.39
C THR A 102 -0.01 -19.94 51.82
N GLN A 103 0.66 -18.91 51.30
CA GLN A 103 2.06 -18.64 51.64
C GLN A 103 2.27 -17.27 52.31
N ARG A 104 2.92 -17.28 53.49
CA ARG A 104 3.61 -16.12 54.09
C ARG A 104 4.90 -15.84 53.30
N GLU A 105 4.77 -15.49 52.03
CA GLU A 105 5.92 -15.12 51.22
C GLU A 105 6.40 -13.71 51.60
N ASP A 106 7.72 -13.54 51.62
CA ASP A 106 8.41 -12.27 51.87
C ASP A 106 7.83 -11.18 50.94
N TRP A 107 7.50 -10.02 51.50
CA TRP A 107 6.96 -8.87 50.76
C TRP A 107 7.85 -8.48 49.57
N TYR A 108 9.15 -8.76 49.67
CA TYR A 108 10.10 -8.55 48.58
C TYR A 108 9.82 -9.43 47.35
N CYS A 109 9.47 -10.70 47.55
CA CYS A 109 9.08 -11.62 46.48
C CYS A 109 7.73 -11.21 45.87
N MET A 110 6.78 -10.72 46.68
CA MET A 110 5.51 -10.21 46.16
C MET A 110 5.68 -8.98 45.28
N ASN A 111 6.57 -8.05 45.64
CA ASN A 111 6.84 -6.83 44.86
C ASN A 111 7.56 -7.12 43.55
N LEU A 112 8.61 -7.95 43.57
CA LEU A 112 9.31 -8.35 42.35
C LEU A 112 8.36 -9.10 41.40
N ALA A 113 7.51 -9.95 41.95
CA ALA A 113 6.56 -10.72 41.16
C ALA A 113 5.35 -9.88 40.69
N ALA A 114 4.94 -8.84 41.42
CA ALA A 114 4.00 -7.84 40.95
C ALA A 114 4.60 -6.99 39.81
N PHE A 115 5.86 -6.56 39.95
CA PHE A 115 6.58 -5.84 38.90
C PHE A 115 6.73 -6.66 37.61
N MET A 116 7.15 -7.93 37.71
CA MET A 116 7.26 -8.81 36.54
C MET A 116 5.90 -9.12 35.88
N GLY A 117 4.83 -9.26 36.66
CA GLY A 117 3.48 -9.50 36.11
C GLY A 117 2.85 -8.27 35.47
N GLU A 118 2.77 -7.16 36.22
CA GLU A 118 1.99 -5.98 35.84
C GLU A 118 2.72 -5.05 34.89
N ARG A 119 4.06 -4.95 35.00
CA ARG A 119 4.85 -4.01 34.19
C ARG A 119 5.57 -4.70 33.03
N MET A 120 6.13 -5.90 33.24
CA MET A 120 6.86 -6.59 32.18
C MET A 120 5.96 -7.37 31.21
N GLY A 121 4.78 -7.83 31.63
CA GLY A 121 3.82 -8.51 30.74
C GLY A 121 3.46 -7.68 29.49
N PRO A 122 2.98 -6.43 29.64
CA PRO A 122 2.68 -5.55 28.50
C PRO A 122 3.90 -5.22 27.64
N VAL A 123 5.08 -5.05 28.24
CA VAL A 123 6.33 -4.80 27.51
C VAL A 123 6.71 -5.98 26.63
N LEU A 124 6.64 -7.21 27.16
CA LEU A 124 6.90 -8.44 26.40
C LEU A 124 5.87 -8.63 25.29
N ARG A 125 4.60 -8.29 25.54
CA ARG A 125 3.58 -8.36 24.50
C ARG A 125 3.86 -7.38 23.36
N ARG A 126 4.16 -6.12 23.67
CA ARG A 126 4.53 -5.12 22.67
C ARG A 126 5.79 -5.51 21.89
N LEU A 127 6.78 -6.12 22.55
CA LEU A 127 7.97 -6.63 21.89
C LEU A 127 7.63 -7.75 20.89
N LEU A 128 6.79 -8.72 21.29
CA LEU A 128 6.34 -9.79 20.40
C LEU A 128 5.54 -9.25 19.20
N ASP A 129 4.61 -8.33 19.44
CA ASP A 129 3.82 -7.72 18.36
C ASP A 129 4.74 -6.96 17.39
N ALA A 130 5.76 -6.25 17.91
CA ALA A 130 6.77 -5.58 17.08
C ALA A 130 7.67 -6.57 16.31
N GLU A 131 8.04 -7.70 16.90
CA GLU A 131 8.81 -8.77 16.21
C GLU A 131 8.00 -9.40 15.08
N ILE A 132 6.71 -9.66 15.30
CA ILE A 132 5.78 -10.18 14.28
C ILE A 132 5.67 -9.18 13.13
N GLU A 133 5.49 -7.89 13.45
CA GLU A 133 5.39 -6.84 12.45
C GLU A 133 6.69 -6.67 11.66
N CYS A 134 7.85 -6.70 12.33
CA CYS A 134 9.15 -6.69 11.66
C CYS A 134 9.33 -7.91 10.73
N ALA A 135 8.90 -9.09 11.16
CA ALA A 135 8.96 -10.30 10.32
C ALA A 135 8.06 -10.17 9.08
N ARG A 136 6.85 -9.62 9.24
CA ARG A 136 5.92 -9.33 8.14
C ARG A 136 6.52 -8.34 7.15
N LEU A 137 7.06 -7.23 7.64
CA LEU A 137 7.69 -6.20 6.81
C LEU A 137 8.90 -6.74 6.05
N ARG A 138 9.78 -7.50 6.70
CA ARG A 138 10.91 -8.17 6.02
C ARG A 138 10.45 -9.14 4.94
N GLY A 139 9.40 -9.91 5.19
CA GLY A 139 8.80 -10.78 4.19
C GLY A 139 8.31 -9.99 2.97
N ARG A 140 7.67 -8.83 3.21
CA ARG A 140 7.21 -7.94 2.14
C ARG A 140 8.36 -7.30 1.36
N VAL A 141 9.41 -6.85 2.03
CA VAL A 141 10.61 -6.31 1.38
C VAL A 141 11.27 -7.37 0.48
N ALA A 142 11.46 -8.58 0.99
CA ALA A 142 12.05 -9.67 0.19
C ALA A 142 11.21 -10.03 -1.05
N GLU A 143 9.87 -10.02 -0.93
CA GLU A 143 8.96 -10.21 -2.07
C GLU A 143 9.15 -9.10 -3.12
N LEU A 144 9.20 -7.84 -2.70
CA LEU A 144 9.38 -6.70 -3.60
C LEU A 144 10.77 -6.70 -4.27
N GLU A 145 11.82 -7.05 -3.54
CA GLU A 145 13.17 -7.24 -4.10
C GLU A 145 13.21 -8.36 -5.14
N GLN A 146 12.48 -9.46 -4.91
CA GLN A 146 12.36 -10.54 -5.89
C GLN A 146 11.64 -10.08 -7.17
N VAL A 147 10.57 -9.29 -7.02
CA VAL A 147 9.87 -8.69 -8.15
C VAL A 147 10.77 -7.74 -8.93
N GLU A 148 11.50 -6.87 -8.24
CA GLU A 148 12.45 -5.94 -8.86
C GLU A 148 13.54 -6.72 -9.63
N ALA A 149 14.11 -7.77 -9.02
CA ALA A 149 15.10 -8.62 -9.67
C ALA A 149 14.55 -9.33 -10.92
N ALA A 150 13.30 -9.81 -10.88
CA ALA A 150 12.63 -10.42 -12.03
C ALA A 150 12.41 -9.41 -13.16
N LEU A 151 11.97 -8.19 -12.83
CA LEU A 151 11.82 -7.10 -13.80
C LEU A 151 13.15 -6.72 -14.44
N ARG A 152 14.22 -6.60 -13.64
CA ARG A 152 15.57 -6.33 -14.14
C ARG A 152 16.07 -7.44 -15.07
N ALA A 153 15.75 -8.70 -14.80
CA ALA A 153 16.14 -9.82 -15.65
C ALA A 153 15.40 -9.85 -17.00
N LEU A 154 14.22 -9.22 -17.08
CA LEU A 154 13.44 -9.09 -18.31
C LEU A 154 13.87 -7.90 -19.19
N LEU A 155 14.69 -6.98 -18.66
CA LEU A 155 15.18 -5.84 -19.44
C LEU A 155 15.92 -6.34 -20.68
N PRO A 156 15.64 -5.80 -21.88
CA PRO A 156 16.36 -6.18 -23.06
C PRO A 156 17.83 -5.82 -22.86
N THR A 157 18.71 -6.76 -23.19
CA THR A 157 20.17 -6.55 -23.19
C THR A 157 20.68 -6.17 -24.58
N GLU A 158 19.93 -6.49 -25.63
CA GLU A 158 20.27 -6.21 -27.02
C GLU A 158 19.69 -4.88 -27.50
N PRO A 159 20.40 -4.14 -28.37
CA PRO A 159 19.88 -2.92 -28.97
C PRO A 159 18.66 -3.19 -29.86
N CYS A 160 17.80 -2.19 -30.02
CA CYS A 160 16.67 -2.25 -30.94
C CYS A 160 17.15 -2.64 -32.35
N PRO A 161 16.58 -3.67 -32.97
CA PRO A 161 16.96 -4.07 -34.32
C PRO A 161 16.78 -2.91 -35.30
N GLN A 162 17.76 -2.76 -36.21
CA GLN A 162 17.80 -1.68 -37.20
C GLN A 162 17.28 -2.12 -38.57
N GLU A 163 17.07 -3.43 -38.76
CA GLU A 163 16.62 -4.03 -40.01
C GLU A 163 15.29 -4.78 -39.78
N GLY A 164 14.39 -4.73 -40.75
CA GLY A 164 13.06 -5.35 -40.68
C GLY A 164 12.05 -4.63 -41.56
N THR A 165 10.84 -5.18 -41.68
CA THR A 165 9.73 -4.46 -42.31
C THR A 165 9.36 -3.22 -41.47
N PRO A 166 8.77 -2.17 -42.07
CA PRO A 166 8.36 -0.98 -41.31
C PRO A 166 7.46 -1.27 -40.11
N VAL A 167 6.60 -2.30 -40.21
CA VAL A 167 5.70 -2.73 -39.14
C VAL A 167 6.47 -3.38 -38.00
N GLU A 168 7.40 -4.29 -38.30
CA GLU A 168 8.27 -4.93 -37.30
C GLU A 168 9.12 -3.88 -36.58
N LEU A 169 9.76 -2.97 -37.32
CA LEU A 169 10.57 -1.90 -36.73
C LEU A 169 9.75 -0.94 -35.84
N ALA A 170 8.52 -0.61 -36.24
CA ALA A 170 7.63 0.20 -35.41
C ALA A 170 7.26 -0.52 -34.10
N GLN A 171 7.02 -1.83 -34.18
CA GLN A 171 6.66 -2.65 -33.03
C GLN A 171 7.85 -2.82 -32.07
N GLU A 172 9.05 -3.07 -32.59
CA GLU A 172 10.28 -3.17 -31.80
C GLU A 172 10.60 -1.85 -31.12
N ARG A 173 10.48 -0.71 -31.82
CA ARG A 173 10.66 0.62 -31.21
C ARG A 173 9.66 0.90 -30.10
N ALA A 174 8.39 0.54 -30.29
CA ALA A 174 7.38 0.67 -29.26
C ALA A 174 7.72 -0.19 -28.03
N TRP A 175 8.18 -1.42 -28.25
CA TRP A 175 8.65 -2.31 -27.18
C TRP A 175 9.86 -1.75 -26.44
N HIS A 176 10.86 -1.22 -27.15
CA HIS A 176 12.03 -0.59 -26.53
C HIS A 176 11.68 0.69 -25.76
N ALA A 177 10.76 1.51 -26.26
CA ALA A 177 10.30 2.71 -25.55
C ALA A 177 9.62 2.37 -24.21
N VAL A 178 8.89 1.26 -24.15
CA VAL A 178 8.35 0.75 -22.87
C VAL A 178 9.48 0.38 -21.92
N TRP A 179 10.49 -0.34 -22.40
CA TRP A 179 11.62 -0.72 -21.56
C TRP A 179 12.50 0.46 -21.12
N GLU A 180 12.60 1.51 -21.93
CA GLU A 180 13.25 2.77 -21.53
C GLU A 180 12.53 3.42 -20.35
N LEU A 181 11.19 3.47 -20.38
CA LEU A 181 10.39 3.96 -19.25
C LEU A 181 10.57 3.08 -18.01
N VAL A 182 10.61 1.75 -18.18
CA VAL A 182 10.87 0.83 -17.06
C VAL A 182 12.26 1.05 -16.48
N ALA A 183 13.27 1.19 -17.33
CA ALA A 183 14.65 1.41 -16.92
C ALA A 183 14.81 2.75 -16.18
N GLU A 184 14.19 3.82 -16.68
CA GLU A 184 14.13 5.13 -16.02
C GLU A 184 13.54 5.02 -14.60
N HIS A 185 12.40 4.33 -14.46
CA HIS A 185 11.75 4.16 -13.17
C HIS A 185 12.58 3.32 -12.19
N LEU A 186 13.28 2.31 -12.68
CA LEU A 186 14.21 1.50 -11.90
C LEU A 186 15.55 2.20 -11.61
N GLY A 187 15.79 3.40 -12.17
CA GLY A 187 17.06 4.12 -12.03
C GLY A 187 18.23 3.39 -12.69
N VAL A 188 17.98 2.55 -13.70
CA VAL A 188 19.00 1.80 -14.43
C VAL A 188 19.12 2.32 -15.86
N THR A 189 20.33 2.36 -16.39
CA THR A 189 20.57 2.74 -17.78
C THR A 189 20.58 1.48 -18.65
N LEU A 190 19.77 1.45 -19.72
CA LEU A 190 19.84 0.36 -20.69
C LEU A 190 21.20 0.38 -21.40
N PRO A 191 21.83 -0.77 -21.64
CA PRO A 191 23.20 -0.85 -22.17
C PRO A 191 23.35 -0.27 -23.58
N TYR A 192 22.25 -0.05 -24.29
CA TYR A 192 22.20 0.49 -25.64
C TYR A 192 21.53 1.88 -25.73
N SER A 193 21.17 2.48 -24.59
CA SER A 193 20.59 3.82 -24.64
C SER A 193 21.65 4.80 -25.17
N PRO A 194 21.40 5.49 -26.29
CA PRO A 194 22.40 6.38 -26.88
C PRO A 194 22.73 7.46 -25.85
N THR A 195 23.99 7.53 -25.43
CA THR A 195 24.49 8.60 -24.57
C THR A 195 24.12 9.93 -25.21
N THR A 196 23.20 10.65 -24.57
CA THR A 196 22.56 11.88 -25.04
C THR A 196 23.50 13.09 -25.02
N GLU A 197 24.76 12.90 -25.40
CA GLU A 197 25.73 14.01 -25.50
C GLU A 197 25.61 14.80 -26.81
N ALA A 198 24.83 14.35 -27.80
CA ALA A 198 24.74 14.99 -29.11
C ALA A 198 23.30 15.37 -29.50
N GLY A 199 22.81 16.52 -29.04
CA GLY A 199 21.64 17.16 -29.66
C GLY A 199 20.67 17.81 -28.69
N LYS A 200 21.01 19.00 -28.22
CA LYS A 200 20.09 19.92 -27.54
C LYS A 200 19.03 20.36 -28.57
N VAL A 201 17.93 19.61 -28.71
CA VAL A 201 16.81 20.01 -29.55
C VAL A 201 16.06 21.13 -28.83
N THR A 202 16.29 22.36 -29.26
CA THR A 202 15.54 23.54 -28.83
C THR A 202 14.11 23.43 -29.35
N ARG A 203 13.18 23.12 -28.44
CA ARG A 203 11.74 23.11 -28.70
C ARG A 203 11.30 24.53 -29.03
N GLY A 204 10.92 24.77 -30.28
CA GLY A 204 10.51 26.08 -30.78
C GLY A 204 9.14 26.50 -30.25
N ASP A 205 9.07 27.78 -29.83
CA ASP A 205 7.85 28.50 -29.45
C ASP A 205 6.83 28.54 -30.58
N ALA A 206 5.62 28.03 -30.32
CA ALA A 206 4.45 28.23 -31.16
C ALA A 206 3.41 29.04 -30.36
N GLY A 207 3.42 30.36 -30.56
CA GLY A 207 2.41 31.27 -30.06
C GLY A 207 1.13 31.19 -30.88
N GLY A 208 0.06 30.74 -30.25
CA GLY A 208 -1.31 30.81 -30.76
C GLY A 208 -2.25 30.99 -29.58
N ILE A 209 -2.94 32.13 -29.52
CA ILE A 209 -3.93 32.42 -28.48
C ILE A 209 -5.16 31.54 -28.77
N THR A 210 -5.25 30.42 -28.07
CA THR A 210 -6.37 29.48 -28.11
C THR A 210 -7.45 29.94 -27.13
N GLN A 211 -8.70 29.95 -27.61
CA GLN A 211 -9.89 30.11 -26.81
C GLN A 211 -9.88 29.05 -25.69
N ALA A 212 -10.02 29.48 -24.42
CA ALA A 212 -9.96 28.61 -23.25
C ALA A 212 -11.12 27.61 -23.27
N ASN A 213 -10.87 26.44 -23.86
CA ASN A 213 -11.70 25.27 -23.64
C ASN A 213 -11.53 24.88 -22.17
N ALA A 214 -12.65 24.71 -21.46
CA ALA A 214 -12.63 24.13 -20.12
C ALA A 214 -11.80 22.84 -20.15
N ALA A 215 -10.81 22.75 -19.26
CA ALA A 215 -9.94 21.60 -19.18
C ALA A 215 -10.80 20.33 -19.03
N PRO A 216 -10.45 19.23 -19.72
CA PRO A 216 -11.19 18.00 -19.56
C PRO A 216 -11.20 17.60 -18.07
N THR A 217 -12.37 17.26 -17.55
CA THR A 217 -12.52 16.74 -16.19
C THR A 217 -12.84 15.26 -16.26
N VAL A 218 -12.25 14.48 -15.37
CA VAL A 218 -12.65 13.09 -15.10
C VAL A 218 -13.47 13.08 -13.82
N GLU A 219 -14.61 12.41 -13.86
CA GLU A 219 -15.42 12.15 -12.68
C GLU A 219 -14.82 10.97 -11.91
N VAL A 220 -14.55 11.17 -10.62
CA VAL A 220 -14.16 10.11 -9.68
C VAL A 220 -15.17 10.06 -8.55
N PHE A 221 -15.21 8.95 -7.82
CA PHE A 221 -16.15 8.70 -6.73
C PHE A 221 -15.36 8.54 -5.44
N ARG A 222 -15.58 9.43 -4.47
CA ARG A 222 -14.89 9.42 -3.19
C ARG A 222 -15.78 8.70 -2.16
N ALA A 223 -15.25 7.64 -1.55
CA ALA A 223 -15.90 6.94 -0.45
C ALA A 223 -15.47 7.54 0.89
N GLU A 224 -16.43 7.85 1.75
CA GLU A 224 -16.19 8.47 3.05
C GLU A 224 -16.98 7.75 4.14
N TYR A 225 -16.47 7.81 5.37
CA TYR A 225 -17.16 7.35 6.57
C TYR A 225 -17.19 8.49 7.57
N GLU A 226 -18.37 8.86 8.07
CA GLU A 226 -18.59 10.08 8.85
C GLU A 226 -17.76 10.16 10.14
N HIS A 227 -17.33 9.02 10.67
CA HIS A 227 -16.52 8.94 11.88
C HIS A 227 -15.00 8.95 11.63
N GLU A 228 -14.58 8.95 10.36
CA GLU A 228 -13.18 9.06 9.96
C GLU A 228 -12.90 10.39 9.25
N ILE A 229 -11.83 11.07 9.68
CA ILE A 229 -11.43 12.38 9.13
C ILE A 229 -10.81 12.23 7.72
N THR A 230 -10.32 11.04 7.38
CA THR A 230 -9.67 10.77 6.10
C THR A 230 -10.65 10.03 5.20
N PRO A 231 -10.88 10.49 3.96
CA PRO A 231 -11.63 9.70 2.98
C PRO A 231 -11.00 8.33 2.86
N MET A 232 -11.83 7.28 2.76
CA MET A 232 -11.35 5.91 2.70
C MET A 232 -10.46 5.75 1.46
N GLU A 233 -11.03 5.97 0.27
CA GLU A 233 -10.34 5.90 -1.02
C GLU A 233 -11.14 6.65 -2.11
N SER A 234 -10.58 6.72 -3.33
CA SER A 234 -11.24 7.26 -4.53
C SER A 234 -11.29 6.22 -5.66
N TYR A 235 -12.40 6.20 -6.39
CA TYR A 235 -12.71 5.20 -7.41
C TYR A 235 -13.03 5.83 -8.76
N THR A 236 -12.76 5.09 -9.83
CA THR A 236 -13.10 5.49 -11.20
C THR A 236 -14.56 5.21 -11.56
N THR A 237 -15.28 4.44 -10.74
CA THR A 237 -16.71 4.14 -10.97
C THR A 237 -17.51 4.15 -9.67
N ARG A 238 -18.76 4.59 -9.77
CA ARG A 238 -19.71 4.63 -8.64
C ARG A 238 -19.93 3.25 -8.03
N ALA A 239 -20.07 2.22 -8.87
CA ALA A 239 -20.38 0.86 -8.42
C ALA A 239 -19.28 0.28 -7.51
N VAL A 240 -18.01 0.49 -7.86
CA VAL A 240 -16.87 0.00 -7.06
C VAL A 240 -16.77 0.74 -5.73
N ALA A 241 -17.03 2.06 -5.71
CA ALA A 241 -17.07 2.83 -4.47
C ALA A 241 -18.15 2.31 -3.51
N ARG A 242 -19.35 2.07 -4.04
CA ARG A 242 -20.47 1.52 -3.26
C ARG A 242 -20.17 0.13 -2.71
N GLU A 243 -19.61 -0.75 -3.53
CA GLU A 243 -19.24 -2.11 -3.12
C GLU A 243 -18.23 -2.11 -1.96
N HIS A 244 -17.26 -1.20 -1.97
CA HIS A 244 -16.32 -1.04 -0.86
C HIS A 244 -17.06 -0.64 0.43
N CYS A 245 -17.85 0.44 0.40
CA CYS A 245 -18.60 0.90 1.58
C CYS A 245 -19.53 -0.18 2.13
N GLU A 246 -20.22 -0.92 1.26
CA GLU A 246 -21.08 -2.03 1.68
C GLU A 246 -20.32 -3.20 2.30
N THR A 247 -19.09 -3.45 1.87
CA THR A 247 -18.24 -4.49 2.44
C THR A 247 -17.81 -4.10 3.85
N GLU A 248 -17.29 -2.88 4.01
CA GLU A 248 -16.86 -2.34 5.30
C GLU A 248 -18.03 -2.21 6.29
N ALA A 249 -19.19 -1.75 5.84
CA ALA A 249 -20.40 -1.70 6.68
C ALA A 249 -20.79 -3.07 7.24
N ARG A 250 -20.62 -4.16 6.46
CA ARG A 250 -20.91 -5.53 6.92
C ARG A 250 -19.85 -6.07 7.88
N GLU A 251 -18.60 -5.62 7.77
CA GLU A 251 -17.49 -6.10 8.60
C GLU A 251 -17.39 -5.38 9.95
N VAL A 252 -17.60 -4.06 9.96
CA VAL A 252 -17.44 -3.21 11.17
C VAL A 252 -18.59 -3.39 12.14
N GLU A 253 -19.82 -3.55 11.64
CA GLU A 253 -21.00 -3.78 12.46
C GLU A 253 -21.60 -5.17 12.20
N PRO A 254 -21.00 -6.24 12.75
CA PRO A 254 -21.62 -7.57 12.68
C PRO A 254 -22.91 -7.56 13.50
N ARG A 255 -24.05 -7.26 12.84
CA ARG A 255 -25.37 -7.28 13.48
C ARG A 255 -25.73 -8.72 13.81
N PRO A 256 -25.98 -9.07 15.09
CA PRO A 256 -25.97 -10.46 15.53
C PRO A 256 -26.97 -11.41 14.86
N CYS A 257 -28.10 -10.95 14.30
CA CYS A 257 -29.21 -11.86 14.01
C CYS A 257 -30.25 -11.44 12.94
N GLU A 258 -30.05 -10.42 12.09
CA GLU A 258 -31.07 -10.09 11.09
C GLU A 258 -30.50 -9.98 9.67
N VAL A 259 -31.24 -10.53 8.72
CA VAL A 259 -31.06 -10.25 7.29
C VAL A 259 -31.45 -8.79 7.11
N PHE A 260 -30.47 -7.90 7.02
CA PHE A 260 -30.70 -6.50 6.68
C PHE A 260 -30.36 -6.26 5.21
N GLU A 261 -31.10 -5.35 4.58
CA GLU A 261 -30.79 -4.88 3.24
C GLU A 261 -30.02 -3.57 3.34
N LEU A 262 -29.06 -3.39 2.43
CA LEU A 262 -28.34 -2.14 2.28
C LEU A 262 -28.93 -1.38 1.10
N GLU A 263 -29.28 -0.11 1.33
CA GLU A 263 -29.87 0.76 0.32
C GLU A 263 -29.05 2.04 0.19
N TRP A 264 -28.75 2.45 -1.04
CA TRP A 264 -28.14 3.74 -1.34
C TRP A 264 -29.21 4.78 -1.62
N ARG A 265 -29.17 5.90 -0.89
CA ARG A 265 -30.12 7.00 -1.03
C ARG A 265 -29.38 8.30 -1.37
N PRO A 266 -29.88 9.14 -2.29
CA PRO A 266 -29.28 10.46 -2.54
C PRO A 266 -29.32 11.32 -1.27
N ASP A 267 -28.25 12.08 -1.02
CA ASP A 267 -28.22 13.09 0.02
C ASP A 267 -29.18 14.24 -0.36
N PRO A 268 -30.07 14.68 0.54
CA PRO A 268 -31.04 15.74 0.23
C PRO A 268 -30.41 17.11 0.01
N ASP A 269 -29.21 17.35 0.54
CA ASP A 269 -28.47 18.60 0.47
C ASP A 269 -27.42 18.61 -0.65
N ASP A 270 -26.98 17.42 -1.14
CA ASP A 270 -26.05 17.27 -2.27
C ASP A 270 -26.42 16.12 -3.21
N GLU A 271 -26.96 16.43 -4.40
CA GLU A 271 -27.33 15.44 -5.42
C GLU A 271 -26.14 14.61 -5.95
N ARG A 272 -24.89 15.03 -5.68
CA ARG A 272 -23.69 14.27 -6.05
C ARG A 272 -23.28 13.25 -5.00
N THR A 273 -23.88 13.31 -3.82
CA THR A 273 -23.60 12.43 -2.69
C THR A 273 -24.73 11.43 -2.52
N GLU A 274 -24.35 10.19 -2.26
CA GLU A 274 -25.27 9.12 -1.91
C GLU A 274 -24.83 8.53 -0.57
N GLU A 275 -25.78 8.26 0.31
CA GLU A 275 -25.55 7.70 1.63
C GLU A 275 -26.02 6.24 1.68
N LEU A 276 -25.31 5.43 2.46
CA LEU A 276 -25.64 4.04 2.68
C LEU A 276 -26.52 3.89 3.93
N TRP A 277 -27.67 3.24 3.75
CA TRP A 277 -28.66 2.98 4.78
C TRP A 277 -28.82 1.48 5.01
N VAL A 278 -29.03 1.11 6.27
CA VAL A 278 -29.52 -0.20 6.67
C VAL A 278 -31.04 -0.13 6.72
N VAL A 279 -31.70 -1.00 5.96
CA VAL A 279 -33.16 -1.14 5.95
C VAL A 279 -33.50 -2.47 6.61
N GLY A 280 -34.10 -2.38 7.79
CA GLY A 280 -34.59 -3.51 8.57
C GLY A 280 -35.87 -4.12 7.99
N THR A 281 -36.25 -5.28 8.53
CA THR A 281 -37.42 -6.03 8.03
C THR A 281 -38.77 -5.45 8.49
N THR A 282 -38.76 -4.55 9.47
CA THR A 282 -39.95 -3.89 10.00
C THR A 282 -40.08 -2.48 9.43
N PRO A 283 -41.28 -2.04 9.00
CA PRO A 283 -41.46 -0.68 8.52
C PRO A 283 -41.03 0.37 9.55
N GLY A 284 -40.15 1.29 9.13
CA GLY A 284 -39.60 2.35 9.98
C GLY A 284 -38.32 1.96 10.73
N ASP A 285 -37.80 0.76 10.54
CA ASP A 285 -36.49 0.34 11.02
C ASP A 285 -35.43 0.67 9.96
N GLU A 286 -35.07 1.94 9.86
CA GLU A 286 -34.07 2.43 8.92
C GLU A 286 -33.01 3.24 9.67
N GLU A 287 -31.74 2.94 9.39
CA GLU A 287 -30.62 3.56 10.09
C GLU A 287 -29.53 3.93 9.09
N ARG A 288 -28.97 5.14 9.23
CA ARG A 288 -27.82 5.57 8.42
C ARG A 288 -26.57 4.85 8.92
N THR A 289 -25.79 4.30 7.99
CA THR A 289 -24.54 3.60 8.33
C THR A 289 -23.36 4.53 8.56
N GLY A 290 -23.48 5.78 8.11
CA GLY A 290 -22.40 6.78 8.12
C GLY A 290 -21.48 6.72 6.90
N TYR A 291 -21.64 5.75 6.01
CA TYR A 291 -20.90 5.69 4.74
C TYR A 291 -21.57 6.52 3.66
N SER A 292 -20.78 7.24 2.86
CA SER A 292 -21.25 7.99 1.71
C SER A 292 -20.31 7.89 0.51
N VAL A 293 -20.85 8.07 -0.70
CA VAL A 293 -20.11 8.13 -1.96
C VAL A 293 -20.44 9.44 -2.66
N THR A 294 -19.41 10.25 -2.93
CA THR A 294 -19.56 11.56 -3.57
C THR A 294 -18.89 11.60 -4.94
N ALA A 295 -19.61 12.04 -5.98
CA ALA A 295 -19.05 12.28 -7.30
C ALA A 295 -18.25 13.59 -7.34
N VAL A 296 -16.95 13.49 -7.64
CA VAL A 296 -16.00 14.62 -7.68
C VAL A 296 -15.45 14.77 -9.10
N ALA A 297 -15.64 15.95 -9.69
CA ALA A 297 -15.00 16.29 -10.96
C ALA A 297 -13.55 16.75 -10.70
N ILE A 298 -12.59 16.01 -11.23
CA ILE A 298 -11.15 16.34 -11.13
C ILE A 298 -10.67 16.79 -12.50
N ALA A 299 -9.99 17.94 -12.53
CA ALA A 299 -9.30 18.40 -13.73
C ALA A 299 -8.19 17.41 -14.10
N THR A 300 -8.13 16.99 -15.37
CA THR A 300 -7.06 16.08 -15.83
C THR A 300 -5.70 16.76 -15.92
N GLU A 301 -5.67 18.09 -15.84
CA GLU A 301 -4.48 18.92 -15.88
C GLU A 301 -4.41 19.79 -14.63
N TYR A 302 -3.21 19.91 -14.08
CA TYR A 302 -2.94 20.75 -12.91
C TYR A 302 -2.86 22.23 -13.31
N ASP A 303 -3.73 23.04 -12.75
CA ASP A 303 -3.72 24.50 -12.92
C ASP A 303 -2.82 25.15 -11.86
N ARG A 304 -1.60 25.53 -12.27
CA ARG A 304 -0.63 26.23 -11.41
C ARG A 304 -1.08 27.62 -10.98
N GLU A 305 -2.01 28.25 -11.69
CA GLU A 305 -2.48 29.60 -11.35
C GLU A 305 -3.53 29.58 -10.24
N ALA A 306 -4.23 28.45 -10.04
CA ALA A 306 -5.20 28.27 -8.97
C ALA A 306 -4.59 28.27 -7.56
N ASP A 307 -3.27 28.03 -7.44
CA ASP A 307 -2.53 28.00 -6.17
C ASP A 307 -1.96 29.38 -5.74
N ARG A 308 -2.24 30.46 -6.50
CA ARG A 308 -1.77 31.83 -6.20
C ARG A 308 -2.79 32.65 -5.43
#